data_AF-A0A962G4W2-F1
#
_entry.id   AF-A0A962G4W2-F1
#
_cell.length_a   1.000
_cell.length_b   1.000
_cell.length_c   1.000
_cell.angle_alpha   90.00
_cell.angle_beta   90.00
_cell.angle_gamma   90.00
#
_symmetry.space_group_name_H-M   'P 1'
#
loop_
_entity.id
_entity.type
_entity.pdbx_description
1 polymer ?
#
loop_
_entity_poly.entity_id
_entity_poly.type
_entity_poly.pdbx_seq_one_letter_code
_entity_poly.pdbx_strand_id
1 'polypeptide(L)'
;MAAFSVFHGATFKVLGIGFLALLMLIPLSMVQSLVSEREGRAHEAAGQIASRWGAAQSVAGPVLVVPVKTWPMRNGQQVIAESNEFRLPDTMSFSAELKPDMRRYGMYS
;
A
#
# COMPACT_ATOMS: atom_id res chain seq x y z
N MET A 1 38.20 29.06 54.52
CA MET A 1 38.86 28.15 53.56
C MET A 1 38.11 26.81 53.45
N ALA A 2 36.77 26.82 53.30
CA ALA A 2 35.93 25.60 53.26
C ALA A 2 34.95 25.57 52.07
N ALA A 3 34.74 26.70 51.38
CA ALA A 3 33.85 26.75 50.22
C ALA A 3 34.44 26.04 48.99
N PHE A 4 35.77 26.07 48.80
CA PHE A 4 36.42 25.56 47.59
C PHE A 4 36.36 24.02 47.47
N SER A 5 36.28 23.26 48.57
CA SER A 5 36.23 21.78 48.52
C SER A 5 34.86 21.23 48.13
N VAL A 6 33.77 21.91 48.51
CA VAL A 6 32.39 21.50 48.17
C VAL A 6 32.14 21.61 46.67
N PHE A 7 32.70 22.63 46.01
CA PHE A 7 32.57 22.83 44.56
C PHE A 7 33.23 21.72 43.74
N HIS A 8 34.36 21.15 44.16
CA HIS A 8 35.02 20.07 43.42
C HIS A 8 34.14 18.80 43.37
N GLY A 9 33.51 18.45 44.50
CA GLY A 9 32.58 17.32 44.56
C GLY A 9 31.27 17.57 43.82
N ALA A 10 30.75 18.80 43.85
CA ALA A 10 29.52 19.17 43.15
C ALA A 10 29.69 19.18 41.63
N THR A 11 30.77 19.77 41.11
CA THR A 11 31.07 19.82 39.67
C THR A 11 31.26 18.42 39.09
N PHE A 12 31.96 17.53 39.80
CA PHE A 12 32.15 16.14 39.35
C PHE A 12 30.83 15.36 39.31
N LYS A 13 29.95 15.57 40.30
CA LYS A 13 28.60 14.97 40.30
C LYS A 13 27.75 15.45 39.12
N VAL A 14 27.74 16.75 38.84
CA VAL A 14 26.98 17.32 37.71
C VAL A 14 27.52 16.79 36.38
N LEU A 15 28.84 16.68 36.22
CA LEU A 15 29.46 16.15 35.01
C LEU A 15 29.13 14.66 34.81
N GLY A 16 29.12 13.87 35.89
CA GLY A 16 28.68 12.47 35.86
C GLY A 16 27.21 12.31 35.48
N ILE A 17 26.32 13.15 36.02
CA ILE A 17 24.89 13.14 35.64
C ILE A 17 24.73 13.54 34.17
N GLY A 18 25.45 14.56 33.70
CA GLY A 18 25.44 14.96 32.29
C GLY A 18 25.92 13.85 31.36
N PHE A 19 26.99 13.14 31.75
CA PHE A 19 27.50 11.99 31.00
C PHE A 19 26.48 10.84 30.95
N LEU A 20 25.84 10.50 32.07
CA LEU A 20 24.78 9.49 32.13
C LEU A 20 23.54 9.89 31.31
N ALA A 21 23.18 11.17 31.32
CA ALA A 21 22.08 11.70 30.51
C ALA A 21 22.40 11.57 29.01
N LEU A 22 23.64 11.86 28.60
CA LEU A 22 24.11 11.64 27.23
C LEU A 22 24.09 10.16 26.86
N LEU A 23 24.51 9.27 27.76
CA LEU A 23 24.42 7.82 27.53
C LEU A 23 22.97 7.35 27.36
N MET A 24 22.01 7.95 28.08
CA MET A 24 20.58 7.66 27.93
C MET A 24 19.99 8.10 26.58
N LEU A 25 20.68 8.93 25.80
CA LEU A 25 20.26 9.24 24.42
C LEU A 25 20.36 8.02 23.49
N ILE A 26 21.29 7.09 23.78
CA ILE A 26 21.45 5.86 22.99
C ILE A 26 20.17 5.00 23.08
N PRO A 27 19.71 4.55 24.27
CA PRO A 27 18.49 3.75 24.36
C PRO A 27 17.25 4.54 23.89
N LEU A 28 17.21 5.86 24.08
CA LEU A 28 16.10 6.67 23.59
C LEU A 28 16.00 6.64 22.06
N SER A 29 17.13 6.79 21.36
CA SER A 29 17.15 6.72 19.88
C SER A 29 16.81 5.31 19.38
N MET A 30 17.20 4.25 20.09
CA MET A 30 16.80 2.88 19.78
C MET A 30 15.27 2.68 19.87
N VAL A 31 14.64 3.22 20.91
CA VAL A 31 13.18 3.15 21.06
C VAL A 31 12.49 3.91 19.92
N GLN A 32 12.96 5.11 19.59
CA GLN A 32 12.39 5.88 18.47
C GLN A 32 12.52 5.14 17.14
N SER A 33 13.66 4.50 16.89
CA SER A 33 13.88 3.66 15.70
C SER A 33 12.88 2.50 15.63
N LEU A 34 12.67 1.78 16.74
CA LEU A 34 11.68 0.69 16.81
C LEU A 34 10.25 1.17 16.57
N VAL A 35 9.90 2.36 17.07
CA VAL A 35 8.59 2.96 16.83
C VAL A 35 8.43 3.32 15.36
N SER A 36 9.41 3.99 14.77
CA SER A 36 9.41 4.35 13.35
C SER A 36 9.31 3.11 12.45
N GLU A 37 10.00 2.02 12.79
CA GLU A 37 9.92 0.76 12.06
C GLU A 37 8.51 0.16 12.14
N ARG A 38 7.84 0.22 13.31
CA ARG A 38 6.47 -0.28 13.48
C ARG A 38 5.47 0.54 12.67
N GLU A 39 5.61 1.86 12.67
CA GLU A 39 4.78 2.75 11.86
C GLU A 39 4.99 2.48 10.36
N GLY A 40 6.24 2.33 9.93
CA GLY A 40 6.59 1.98 8.54
C GLY A 40 5.96 0.65 8.11
N ARG A 41 6.10 -0.41 8.93
CA ARG A 41 5.49 -1.72 8.66
C ARG A 41 3.96 -1.66 8.61
N ALA A 42 3.33 -0.85 9.46
CA ALA A 42 1.87 -0.66 9.43
C ALA A 42 1.42 0.04 8.15
N HIS A 43 2.14 1.08 7.72
CA HIS A 43 1.86 1.80 6.48
C HIS A 43 2.05 0.90 5.25
N GLU A 44 3.11 0.12 5.21
CA GLU A 44 3.39 -0.83 4.13
C GLU A 44 2.29 -1.89 4.03
N ALA A 45 1.88 -2.48 5.16
CA ALA A 45 0.79 -3.46 5.19
C ALA A 45 -0.53 -2.87 4.66
N ALA A 46 -0.87 -1.63 5.05
CA ALA A 46 -2.05 -0.94 4.53
C ALA A 46 -1.98 -0.75 3.00
N GLY A 47 -0.82 -0.33 2.48
CA GLY A 47 -0.59 -0.20 1.04
C GLY A 47 -0.68 -1.55 0.29
N GLN A 48 -0.14 -2.62 0.86
CA GLN A 48 -0.23 -3.97 0.27
C GLN A 48 -1.67 -4.49 0.23
N ILE A 49 -2.48 -4.25 1.26
CA ILE A 49 -3.91 -4.62 1.25
C ILE A 49 -4.65 -3.80 0.18
N ALA A 50 -4.43 -2.48 0.16
CA ALA A 50 -5.08 -1.59 -0.80
C ALA A 50 -4.75 -2.00 -2.25
N SER A 51 -3.48 -2.23 -2.58
CA SER A 51 -3.08 -2.64 -3.93
C SER A 51 -3.67 -3.98 -4.38
N ARG A 52 -3.88 -4.94 -3.46
CA ARG A 52 -4.41 -6.27 -3.81
C ARG A 52 -5.93 -6.36 -3.82
N TRP A 53 -6.63 -5.58 -2.99
CA TRP A 53 -8.07 -5.76 -2.76
C TRP A 53 -8.91 -4.49 -2.99
N GLY A 54 -8.29 -3.32 -3.21
CA GLY A 54 -9.00 -2.04 -3.24
C GLY A 54 -8.34 -0.96 -4.09
N ALA A 55 -7.45 -1.33 -5.02
CA ALA A 55 -6.93 -0.39 -6.01
C ALA A 55 -8.07 0.11 -6.91
N ALA A 56 -7.81 1.16 -7.70
CA ALA A 56 -8.81 1.72 -8.61
C ALA A 56 -9.44 0.61 -9.47
N GLN A 57 -10.75 0.40 -9.31
CA GLN A 57 -11.49 -0.61 -10.06
C GLN A 57 -12.08 0.03 -11.31
N SER A 58 -11.61 -0.40 -12.47
CA SER A 58 -12.20 -0.04 -13.75
C SER A 58 -13.15 -1.14 -14.19
N VAL A 59 -14.45 -0.87 -14.18
CA VAL A 59 -15.47 -1.80 -14.69
C VAL A 59 -15.74 -1.46 -16.15
N ALA A 60 -15.47 -2.41 -17.05
CA ALA A 60 -15.77 -2.29 -18.46
C ALA A 60 -17.20 -2.78 -18.77
N GLY A 61 -17.79 -2.24 -19.84
CA GLY A 61 -19.11 -2.64 -20.30
C GLY A 61 -19.16 -4.04 -20.91
N PRO A 62 -20.36 -4.63 -21.04
CA PRO A 62 -20.54 -5.91 -21.71
C PRO A 62 -20.19 -5.79 -23.20
N VAL A 63 -19.65 -6.87 -23.76
CA VAL A 63 -19.37 -6.99 -25.20
C VAL A 63 -20.31 -8.04 -25.79
N LEU A 64 -21.07 -7.65 -26.81
CA LEU A 64 -21.93 -8.57 -27.56
C LEU A 64 -21.12 -9.19 -28.70
N VAL A 65 -21.07 -10.52 -28.74
CA VAL A 65 -20.44 -11.28 -29.84
C VAL A 65 -21.54 -11.84 -30.73
N VAL A 66 -21.57 -11.42 -31.99
CA VAL A 66 -22.54 -11.89 -32.98
C VAL A 66 -21.80 -12.72 -34.03
N PRO A 67 -22.08 -14.03 -34.15
CA PRO A 67 -21.50 -14.84 -35.22
C PRO A 67 -22.16 -14.45 -36.56
N VAL A 68 -21.34 -14.04 -37.52
CA VAL A 68 -21.75 -13.67 -38.87
C VAL A 68 -21.19 -14.66 -39.88
N LYS A 69 -22.05 -15.09 -40.81
CA LYS A 69 -21.62 -15.88 -41.96
C LYS A 69 -21.22 -14.91 -43.07
N THR A 70 -19.95 -14.94 -43.41
CA THR A 70 -19.40 -14.18 -44.53
C THR A 70 -19.19 -15.12 -45.71
N TRP A 71 -19.38 -14.60 -46.92
CA TRP A 71 -19.11 -15.33 -48.15
C TRP A 71 -17.94 -14.69 -48.90
N PRO A 72 -16.71 -14.75 -48.35
CA PRO A 72 -15.55 -14.25 -49.07
C PRO A 72 -15.29 -15.08 -50.31
N MET A 73 -14.94 -14.40 -51.40
CA MET A 73 -14.53 -15.06 -52.63
C MET A 73 -13.04 -15.38 -52.54
N ARG A 74 -12.70 -16.67 -52.47
CA ARG A 74 -11.31 -17.16 -52.43
C ARG A 74 -11.07 -17.96 -53.70
N ASN A 75 -10.11 -17.53 -54.53
CA ASN A 75 -9.75 -18.19 -55.79
C ASN A 75 -10.95 -18.47 -56.73
N GLY A 76 -11.91 -17.53 -56.82
CA GLY A 76 -13.08 -17.67 -57.69
C GLY A 76 -14.17 -18.64 -57.19
N GLN A 77 -14.02 -19.23 -56.00
CA GLN A 77 -15.08 -20.02 -55.33
C GLN A 77 -15.61 -19.29 -54.09
N GLN A 78 -16.91 -19.42 -53.85
CA GLN A 78 -17.59 -18.88 -52.69
C GLN A 78 -17.40 -19.84 -51.51
N VAL A 79 -16.63 -19.43 -50.50
CA VAL A 79 -16.38 -20.23 -49.30
C VAL A 79 -17.20 -19.66 -48.15
N ILE A 80 -17.89 -20.50 -47.38
CA ILE A 80 -18.59 -20.08 -46.17
C ILE A 80 -17.53 -19.87 -45.09
N ALA A 81 -17.36 -18.62 -44.65
CA ALA A 81 -16.47 -18.28 -43.55
C ALA A 81 -17.29 -17.73 -42.39
N GLU A 82 -17.25 -18.41 -41.26
CA GLU A 82 -17.84 -17.93 -40.01
C GLU A 82 -16.87 -16.94 -39.36
N SER A 83 -17.33 -15.73 -39.09
CA SER A 83 -16.57 -14.68 -38.41
C SER A 83 -17.37 -14.16 -37.22
N ASN A 84 -16.69 -13.65 -36.20
CA ASN A 84 -17.33 -13.06 -35.03
C ASN A 84 -17.26 -11.54 -35.12
N GLU A 85 -18.41 -10.89 -35.04
CA GLU A 85 -18.50 -9.45 -34.96
C GLU A 85 -18.72 -9.02 -33.50
N PHE A 86 -17.85 -8.13 -33.02
CA PHE A 86 -17.90 -7.61 -31.65
C PHE A 86 -18.61 -6.25 -31.68
N ARG A 87 -19.68 -6.11 -30.88
CA ARG A 87 -20.45 -4.87 -30.73
C ARG A 87 -20.36 -4.38 -29.29
N LEU A 88 -20.07 -3.10 -29.12
CA LEU A 88 -20.16 -2.40 -27.85
C LEU A 88 -21.50 -1.64 -27.77
N PRO A 89 -22.04 -1.35 -26.58
CA PRO A 89 -23.25 -0.55 -26.42
C PRO A 89 -22.97 0.92 -26.79
N ASP A 90 -23.91 1.57 -27.49
CA ASP A 90 -23.83 3.01 -27.80
C ASP A 90 -24.07 3.89 -26.56
N THR A 91 -24.85 3.38 -25.60
CA THR A 91 -25.14 4.02 -24.31
C THR A 91 -25.05 3.01 -23.19
N MET A 92 -24.42 3.38 -22.08
CA MET A 92 -24.30 2.52 -20.91
C MET A 92 -24.56 3.32 -19.63
N SER A 93 -25.47 2.84 -18.79
CA SER A 93 -25.68 3.32 -17.43
C SER A 93 -25.34 2.21 -16.45
N PHE A 94 -24.49 2.49 -15.46
CA PHE A 94 -24.19 1.54 -14.40
C PHE A 94 -24.49 2.15 -13.03
N SER A 95 -24.94 1.33 -12.10
CA SER A 95 -25.07 1.65 -10.68
C SER A 95 -24.31 0.59 -9.91
N ALA A 96 -23.29 0.98 -9.16
CA ALA A 96 -22.56 0.07 -8.28
C ALA A 96 -22.61 0.58 -6.85
N GLU A 97 -22.75 -0.35 -5.92
CA GLU A 97 -22.65 -0.12 -4.49
C GLU A 97 -21.31 -0.69 -4.02
N LEU A 98 -20.42 0.15 -3.50
CA LEU A 98 -19.18 -0.32 -2.90
C LEU A 98 -19.48 -0.84 -1.49
N LYS A 99 -19.18 -2.12 -1.25
CA LYS A 99 -19.26 -2.74 0.09
C LYS A 99 -17.85 -3.01 0.62
N PRO A 100 -17.16 -2.00 1.18
CA PRO A 100 -15.84 -2.20 1.75
C PRO A 100 -15.91 -3.06 3.01
N ASP A 101 -14.86 -3.85 3.23
CA ASP A 101 -14.71 -4.74 4.39
C ASP A 101 -13.37 -4.45 5.08
N MET A 102 -13.36 -4.44 6.42
CA MET A 102 -12.14 -4.20 7.19
C MET A 102 -11.34 -5.50 7.32
N ARG A 103 -10.20 -5.56 6.63
CA ARG A 103 -9.30 -6.72 6.66
C ARG A 103 -8.09 -6.45 7.56
N ARG A 104 -7.81 -7.36 8.49
CA ARG A 104 -6.58 -7.35 9.32
C ARG A 104 -5.51 -8.20 8.63
N TYR A 105 -4.27 -7.72 8.62
CA TYR A 105 -3.11 -8.43 8.08
C TYR A 105 -1.99 -8.45 9.13
N GLY A 106 -1.53 -9.65 9.50
CA GLY A 106 -0.46 -9.84 10.48
C GLY A 106 -0.50 -11.24 11.12
N MET A 107 0.60 -11.65 11.76
CA MET A 107 0.72 -12.95 12.45
C MET A 107 -0.10 -13.04 13.76
N TYR A 108 -0.63 -11.93 14.26
CA TYR A 108 -1.48 -11.86 15.45
C TYR A 108 -2.85 -11.29 15.05
N SER A 109 -3.66 -12.10 14.38
CA SER A 109 -5.09 -11.82 14.16
C SER A 109 -5.91 -12.32 15.33
#